data_AF-A0A1H9Z8C3-F1
#
_entry.id   AF-A0A1H9Z8C3-F1
#
_cell.length_a   1.000
_cell.length_b   1.000
_cell.length_c   1.000
_cell.angle_alpha   90.00
_cell.angle_beta   90.00
_cell.angle_gamma   90.00
#
_symmetry.space_group_name_H-M   'P 1'
#
loop_
_entity.id
_entity.type
_entity.pdbx_description
1 polymer ?
#
loop_
_entity_poly.entity_id
_entity_poly.type
_entity_poly.pdbx_seq_one_letter_code
_entity_poly.pdbx_strand_id
1 'polypeptide(L)'
;MQNGTTHFFTAFVLFAFTYIALPMNAFAAEQNDIANTVAMENAEIVDHAALARHHEEQANEMYAKIEEQIEALKERSRSSFLGKHGRDIKKHVKHKIQEYEKAAEENLEQAAYHRKMAEEQSSRPVFADSGNTKS
;
A
#
# COMPACT_ATOMS: atom_id res chain seq x y z
N MET A 1 43.46 -6.89 -2.83
CA MET A 1 43.00 -8.04 -3.64
C MET A 1 41.49 -8.13 -3.46
N GLN A 2 40.76 -8.16 -4.58
CA GLN A 2 39.30 -8.28 -4.65
C GLN A 2 38.80 -9.66 -4.19
N ASN A 3 37.47 -9.76 -4.13
CA ASN A 3 36.56 -10.94 -4.15
C ASN A 3 35.85 -11.08 -2.79
N GLY A 4 34.52 -11.06 -2.66
CA GLY A 4 33.41 -11.06 -3.61
C GLY A 4 32.15 -11.54 -2.84
N THR A 5 31.09 -10.75 -2.92
CA THR A 5 29.65 -11.06 -2.78
C THR A 5 29.21 -12.53 -2.65
N THR A 6 28.31 -12.85 -1.69
CA THR A 6 26.89 -13.27 -1.88
C THR A 6 26.34 -14.14 -0.72
N HIS A 7 25.50 -13.59 0.17
CA HIS A 7 24.65 -14.42 1.06
C HIS A 7 23.27 -13.77 1.34
N PHE A 8 22.51 -13.46 0.28
CA PHE A 8 21.09 -13.10 0.39
C PHE A 8 20.13 -14.29 0.12
N PHE A 9 20.55 -15.53 0.36
CA PHE A 9 19.80 -16.72 -0.08
C PHE A 9 19.63 -17.81 1.00
N THR A 10 19.41 -17.40 2.25
CA THR A 10 19.16 -18.32 3.39
C THR A 10 17.91 -17.92 4.18
N ALA A 11 16.78 -17.73 3.49
CA ALA A 11 15.47 -17.61 4.12
C ALA A 11 14.35 -18.37 3.36
N PHE A 12 14.71 -19.34 2.51
CA PHE A 12 13.78 -20.27 1.86
C PHE A 12 13.92 -21.69 2.43
N VAL A 13 13.89 -21.80 3.75
CA VAL A 13 13.92 -23.09 4.46
C VAL A 13 12.51 -23.41 4.94
N LEU A 14 11.86 -24.27 4.16
CA LEU A 14 11.11 -25.45 4.62
C LEU A 14 10.13 -25.25 5.80
N PHE A 15 8.82 -25.42 5.56
CA PHE A 15 8.20 -26.73 5.79
C PHE A 15 6.74 -26.74 5.32
N ALA A 16 6.46 -27.67 4.41
CA ALA A 16 5.12 -28.15 4.12
C ALA A 16 4.67 -29.08 5.25
N PHE A 17 3.47 -28.86 5.80
CA PHE A 17 2.72 -29.88 6.50
C PHE A 17 1.25 -29.81 6.09
N THR A 18 0.85 -30.72 5.21
CA THR A 18 -0.53 -31.08 4.90
C THR A 18 -1.13 -31.87 6.07
N TYR A 19 -2.33 -31.53 6.54
CA TYR A 19 -3.18 -32.49 7.26
C TYR A 19 -4.68 -32.29 6.97
N ILE A 20 -5.18 -33.24 6.16
CA ILE A 20 -6.48 -33.93 6.17
C ILE A 20 -7.78 -33.11 6.05
N ALA A 21 -8.41 -33.25 4.89
CA ALA A 21 -9.84 -33.03 4.69
C ALA A 21 -10.64 -34.25 5.18
N LEU A 22 -11.66 -34.02 6.01
CA LEU A 22 -12.78 -34.94 6.24
C LEU A 22 -14.09 -34.21 5.87
N PRO A 23 -14.99 -34.79 5.05
CA PRO A 23 -16.32 -34.23 4.84
C PRO A 23 -17.28 -34.79 5.90
N MET A 24 -17.57 -34.00 6.94
CA MET A 24 -18.73 -34.25 7.78
C MET A 24 -19.96 -33.60 7.14
N ASN A 25 -20.84 -34.43 6.58
CA ASN A 25 -22.14 -34.03 6.09
C ASN A 25 -23.14 -33.86 7.25
N ALA A 26 -24.09 -32.94 7.05
CA ALA A 26 -25.39 -32.79 7.73
C ALA A 26 -25.47 -31.94 9.03
N PHE A 27 -25.44 -30.61 8.85
CA PHE A 27 -26.37 -29.68 9.52
C PHE A 27 -26.91 -28.69 8.48
N ALA A 28 -27.68 -29.22 7.52
CA ALA A 28 -28.36 -28.43 6.50
C ALA A 28 -29.79 -28.14 6.98
N ALA A 29 -29.98 -27.05 7.73
CA ALA A 29 -31.25 -26.32 7.84
C ALA A 29 -31.20 -25.05 8.72
N GLU A 30 -30.16 -24.82 9.53
CA GLU A 30 -30.16 -23.72 10.54
C GLU A 30 -28.79 -23.00 10.66
N GLN A 31 -27.98 -23.03 9.60
CA GLN A 31 -26.65 -22.39 9.56
C GLN A 31 -26.56 -21.33 8.46
N ASN A 32 -27.69 -20.84 7.92
CA ASN A 32 -27.64 -19.79 6.90
C ASN A 32 -27.74 -18.39 7.53
N ASP A 33 -28.55 -18.22 8.58
CA ASP A 33 -28.66 -16.92 9.26
C ASP A 33 -27.44 -16.59 10.15
N ILE A 34 -26.90 -17.59 10.87
CA ILE A 34 -25.73 -17.38 11.74
C ILE A 34 -24.45 -17.21 10.92
N ALA A 35 -24.30 -17.94 9.81
CA ALA A 35 -23.12 -17.78 8.95
C ALA A 35 -23.11 -16.43 8.21
N ASN A 36 -24.29 -15.95 7.77
CA ASN A 36 -24.39 -14.63 7.14
C ASN A 36 -24.17 -13.48 8.14
N THR A 37 -24.65 -13.61 9.39
CA THR A 37 -24.41 -12.61 10.45
C THR A 37 -22.95 -12.58 10.89
N VAL A 38 -22.32 -13.74 11.08
CA VAL A 38 -20.89 -13.83 11.44
C VAL A 38 -19.96 -13.43 10.29
N ALA A 39 -20.34 -13.68 9.03
CA ALA A 39 -19.59 -13.19 7.87
C ALA A 39 -19.70 -11.66 7.71
N MET A 40 -20.80 -11.06 8.17
CA MET A 40 -21.01 -9.62 8.15
C MET A 40 -20.31 -8.91 9.32
N GLU A 41 -20.16 -9.56 10.49
CA GLU A 41 -19.37 -9.06 11.62
C GLU A 41 -17.85 -9.17 11.44
N ASN A 42 -17.38 -10.13 10.64
CA ASN A 42 -15.94 -10.35 10.40
C ASN A 42 -15.41 -9.70 9.11
N ALA A 43 -16.23 -8.93 8.38
CA ALA A 43 -15.71 -8.05 7.35
C ALA A 43 -14.89 -6.96 8.05
N GLU A 44 -13.57 -7.13 8.09
CA GLU A 44 -12.63 -6.12 8.57
C GLU A 44 -13.06 -4.75 8.03
N ILE A 45 -13.47 -3.85 8.93
CA ILE A 45 -13.87 -2.48 8.57
C ILE A 45 -12.57 -1.75 8.21
N VAL A 46 -12.16 -1.88 6.95
CA VAL A 46 -11.01 -1.17 6.42
C VAL A 46 -11.37 0.32 6.36
N ASP A 47 -10.64 1.14 7.12
CA ASP A 47 -10.76 2.59 7.06
C ASP A 47 -10.06 3.12 5.80
N HIS A 48 -10.81 3.15 4.69
CA HIS A 48 -10.32 3.66 3.43
C HIS A 48 -10.02 5.17 3.47
N ALA A 49 -10.63 5.95 4.36
CA ALA A 49 -10.30 7.36 4.51
C ALA A 49 -8.89 7.54 5.12
N ALA A 50 -8.53 6.72 6.10
CA ALA A 50 -7.18 6.70 6.65
C ALA A 50 -6.13 6.27 5.62
N LEU A 51 -6.42 5.24 4.82
CA LEU A 51 -5.52 4.79 3.75
C LEU A 51 -5.32 5.85 2.66
N ALA A 52 -6.38 6.56 2.28
CA ALA A 52 -6.27 7.66 1.33
C ALA A 52 -5.31 8.76 1.82
N ARG A 53 -5.48 9.22 3.06
CA ARG A 53 -4.61 10.23 3.66
C ARG A 53 -3.16 9.75 3.76
N HIS A 54 -2.95 8.50 4.14
CA HIS A 54 -1.61 7.93 4.23
C HIS A 54 -0.88 8.00 2.87
N HIS A 55 -1.54 7.61 1.79
CA HIS A 55 -0.95 7.71 0.46
C HIS A 55 -0.75 9.17 0.01
N GLU A 56 -1.63 10.10 0.37
CA GLU A 56 -1.40 11.54 0.13
C GLU A 56 -0.15 12.06 0.86
N GLU A 57 0.04 11.66 2.12
CA GLU A 57 1.23 11.99 2.90
C GLU A 57 2.50 11.43 2.25
N GLN A 58 2.46 10.18 1.75
CA GLN A 58 3.56 9.58 1.01
C GLN A 58 3.87 10.32 -0.30
N ALA A 59 2.86 10.75 -1.05
CA ALA A 59 3.05 11.56 -2.25
C ALA A 59 3.71 12.90 -1.92
N ASN A 60 3.26 13.56 -0.85
CA ASN A 60 3.86 14.81 -0.36
C ASN A 60 5.33 14.63 0.06
N GLU A 61 5.67 13.49 0.68
CA GLU A 61 7.05 13.16 1.01
C GLU A 61 7.91 12.99 -0.25
N MET A 62 7.38 12.40 -1.32
CA MET A 62 8.09 12.29 -2.60
C MET A 62 8.35 13.67 -3.22
N TYR A 63 7.37 14.58 -3.16
CA TYR A 63 7.56 15.95 -3.63
C TYR A 63 8.62 16.70 -2.82
N ALA A 64 8.64 16.55 -1.50
CA ALA A 64 9.69 17.13 -0.66
C ALA A 64 11.10 16.61 -1.05
N LYS A 65 11.22 15.31 -1.35
CA LYS A 65 12.48 14.72 -1.83
C LYS A 65 12.89 15.25 -3.22
N ILE A 66 11.94 15.56 -4.09
CA ILE A 66 12.23 16.21 -5.38
C ILE A 66 12.81 17.61 -5.15
N GLU A 67 12.21 18.40 -4.26
CA GLU A 67 12.70 19.73 -3.90
C GLU A 67 14.12 19.67 -3.33
N GLU A 68 14.39 18.75 -2.40
CA GLU A 68 15.73 18.53 -1.84
C GLU A 68 16.77 18.25 -2.96
N GLN A 69 16.42 17.41 -3.93
CA GLN A 69 17.29 17.06 -5.04
C GLN A 69 17.57 18.24 -5.97
N ILE A 70 16.57 19.10 -6.19
CA ILE A 70 16.71 20.34 -6.98
C ILE A 70 17.61 21.33 -6.24
N GLU A 71 17.38 21.53 -4.94
CA GLU A 71 18.17 22.44 -4.11
C GLU A 71 19.63 21.99 -4.00
N ALA A 72 19.86 20.70 -3.74
CA ALA A 72 21.21 20.13 -3.69
C ALA A 72 21.96 20.32 -5.00
N LEU A 73 21.29 20.14 -6.15
CA LEU A 73 21.90 20.37 -7.46
C LEU A 73 22.21 21.85 -7.69
N LYS A 74 21.31 22.74 -7.28
CA LYS A 74 21.48 24.20 -7.39
C LYS A 74 22.68 24.66 -6.56
N GLU A 75 22.78 24.24 -5.30
CA GLU A 75 23.90 24.58 -4.42
C GLU A 75 25.23 24.07 -4.98
N ARG A 76 25.25 22.82 -5.44
CA ARG A 76 26.41 22.22 -6.08
C ARG A 76 26.85 22.95 -7.34
N SER A 77 25.91 23.55 -8.08
CA SER A 77 26.19 24.33 -9.29
C SER A 77 26.78 25.72 -8.99
N ARG A 78 26.45 26.29 -7.83
CA ARG A 78 26.97 27.59 -7.37
C ARG A 78 28.40 27.49 -6.84
N SER A 79 28.70 26.42 -6.12
CA SER A 79 30.09 26.05 -5.82
C SER A 79 30.75 25.56 -7.12
N SER A 80 32.01 25.88 -7.42
CA SER A 80 32.68 25.42 -8.66
C SER A 80 32.98 23.90 -8.68
N PHE A 81 32.20 23.10 -7.96
CA PHE A 81 32.44 21.72 -7.57
C PHE A 81 32.05 20.71 -8.67
N LEU A 82 31.26 21.11 -9.66
CA LEU A 82 30.92 20.29 -10.82
C LEU A 82 32.08 20.31 -11.84
N GLY A 83 33.18 19.63 -11.50
CA GLY A 83 34.29 19.38 -12.45
C GLY A 83 33.88 18.42 -13.58
N LYS A 84 34.83 17.62 -14.09
CA LYS A 84 34.64 16.71 -15.25
C LYS A 84 33.41 15.78 -15.15
N HIS A 85 32.96 15.44 -13.94
CA HIS A 85 31.82 14.56 -13.67
C HIS A 85 30.45 15.26 -13.62
N GLY A 86 30.38 16.58 -13.87
CA GLY A 86 29.15 17.35 -13.71
C GLY A 86 27.95 16.85 -14.52
N ARG A 87 28.19 16.22 -15.69
CA ARG A 87 27.13 15.62 -16.51
C ARG A 87 26.54 14.35 -15.89
N ASP A 88 27.38 13.50 -15.31
CA ASP A 88 26.94 12.25 -14.69
C ASP A 88 26.12 12.52 -13.43
N ILE A 89 26.52 13.53 -12.65
CA ILE A 89 25.79 14.00 -11.47
C ILE A 89 24.40 14.52 -11.86
N LYS A 90 24.31 15.35 -12.92
CA LYS A 90 23.02 15.84 -13.42
C LYS A 90 22.12 14.71 -13.89
N LYS A 91 22.68 13.71 -14.59
CA LYS A 91 21.92 12.54 -15.04
C LYS A 91 21.38 11.74 -13.86
N HIS A 92 22.20 11.53 -12.83
CA HIS A 92 21.79 10.81 -11.63
C HIS A 92 20.69 11.54 -10.84
N VAL A 93 20.84 12.85 -10.64
CA VAL A 93 19.79 13.66 -9.99
C VAL A 93 18.49 13.63 -10.79
N LYS A 94 18.56 13.77 -12.12
CA LYS A 94 17.39 13.67 -12.99
C LYS A 94 16.68 12.33 -12.84
N HIS A 95 17.44 11.22 -12.83
CA HIS A 95 16.86 9.90 -12.65
C HIS A 95 16.14 9.76 -11.31
N LYS A 96 16.75 10.22 -10.22
CA LYS A 96 16.10 10.21 -8.89
C LYS A 96 14.82 11.04 -8.84
N ILE A 97 14.81 12.22 -9.46
CA ILE A 97 13.60 13.05 -9.55
C ILE A 97 12.50 12.27 -10.26
N GLN A 98 12.79 11.62 -11.39
CA GLN A 98 11.81 10.83 -12.12
C GLN A 98 11.28 9.63 -11.32
N GLU A 99 12.12 8.99 -10.51
CA GLU A 99 11.67 7.91 -9.61
C GLU A 99 10.71 8.42 -8.55
N TYR A 100 11.00 9.57 -7.93
CA TYR A 100 10.10 10.19 -6.96
C TYR A 100 8.80 10.71 -7.59
N GLU A 101 8.85 11.25 -8.81
CA GLU A 101 7.66 11.66 -9.55
C GLU A 101 6.72 10.46 -9.78
N LYS A 102 7.26 9.34 -10.25
CA LYS A 102 6.51 8.10 -10.45
C LYS A 102 5.91 7.58 -9.14
N ALA A 103 6.69 7.58 -8.06
CA ALA A 103 6.21 7.15 -6.76
C ALA A 103 5.12 8.09 -6.20
N ALA A 104 5.21 9.40 -6.44
CA ALA A 104 4.17 10.34 -6.07
C ALA A 104 2.86 10.07 -6.82
N GLU A 105 2.95 9.84 -8.14
CA GLU A 105 1.80 9.52 -8.98
C GLU A 105 1.11 8.22 -8.54
N GLU A 106 1.89 7.15 -8.30
CA GLU A 106 1.37 5.87 -7.81
C GLU A 106 0.64 6.03 -6.46
N ASN A 107 1.20 6.83 -5.54
CA ASN A 107 0.54 7.13 -4.26
C ASN A 107 -0.74 7.94 -4.44
N LEU A 108 -0.76 8.93 -5.33
CA LEU A 108 -1.98 9.69 -5.62
C LEU A 108 -3.08 8.82 -6.23
N GLU A 109 -2.72 7.86 -7.09
CA GLU A 109 -3.65 6.88 -7.64
C GLU A 109 -4.26 5.99 -6.54
N GLN A 110 -3.43 5.46 -5.63
CA GLN A 110 -3.91 4.69 -4.48
C GLN A 110 -4.79 5.53 -3.54
N ALA A 111 -4.42 6.79 -3.30
CA ALA A 111 -5.23 7.70 -2.52
C ALA A 111 -6.61 7.92 -3.15
N ALA A 112 -6.67 8.15 -4.46
CA ALA A 112 -7.92 8.32 -5.20
C ALA A 112 -8.78 7.05 -5.15
N TYR A 113 -8.16 5.88 -5.31
CA TYR A 113 -8.83 4.59 -5.16
C TYR A 113 -9.49 4.46 -3.78
N HIS A 114 -8.74 4.72 -2.72
CA HIS A 114 -9.26 4.61 -1.36
C HIS A 114 -10.32 5.67 -1.03
N ARG A 115 -10.22 6.90 -1.54
CA ARG A 115 -11.30 7.90 -1.40
C ARG A 115 -12.62 7.38 -2.00
N LYS A 116 -12.56 6.82 -3.21
CA LYS A 116 -13.73 6.24 -3.86
C LYS A 116 -14.35 5.10 -3.02
N MET A 117 -13.52 4.22 -2.48
CA MET A 117 -14.01 3.13 -1.61
C MET A 117 -14.63 3.64 -0.30
N ALA A 118 -14.10 4.73 0.27
CA ALA A 118 -14.69 5.36 1.46
C ALA A 118 -16.07 5.97 1.15
N GLU A 119 -16.24 6.60 -0.01
CA GLU A 119 -17.53 7.11 -0.48
C GLU A 119 -18.55 5.97 -0.69
N GLU A 120 -18.11 4.87 -1.30
CA GLU A 120 -18.92 3.65 -1.47
C GLU A 120 -19.32 3.02 -0.13
N GLN A 121 -18.43 2.97 0.87
CA GLN A 121 -18.74 2.51 2.22
C GLN A 121 -19.76 3.41 2.91
N SER A 122 -19.61 4.75 2.80
CA SER A 122 -20.52 5.71 3.43
C SER A 122 -21.93 5.71 2.82
N SER A 123 -22.05 5.30 1.56
CA SER A 123 -23.31 5.27 0.81
C SER A 123 -24.03 3.93 0.90
N ARG A 124 -23.40 2.87 1.44
CA ARG A 124 -24.09 1.60 1.72
C ARG A 124 -25.05 1.81 2.90
N PRO A 125 -26.37 1.64 2.70
CA PRO A 125 -27.30 1.64 3.82
C PRO A 125 -26.92 0.48 4.73
N VAL A 126 -26.53 0.80 5.97
CA VAL A 126 -26.53 -0.17 7.06
C VAL A 126 -27.98 -0.63 7.15
N PHE A 127 -28.29 -1.81 6.61
CA PHE A 127 -29.59 -2.43 6.83
C PHE A 127 -29.67 -2.70 8.32
N ALA A 128 -30.21 -1.73 9.05
CA ALA A 128 -30.64 -1.89 10.42
C ALA A 128 -31.64 -3.05 10.37
N ASP A 129 -31.26 -4.14 11.01
CA ASP A 129 -32.14 -5.22 11.40
C ASP A 129 -33.34 -4.59 12.12
N SER A 130 -34.39 -4.32 11.35
CA SER A 130 -35.70 -3.99 11.88
C SER A 130 -36.26 -5.30 12.39
N GLY A 131 -35.79 -5.71 13.56
CA GLY A 131 -36.34 -6.80 14.34
C GLY A 131 -37.83 -6.56 14.52
N ASN A 132 -38.63 -7.21 13.67
CA ASN A 132 -40.07 -7.19 13.83
C ASN A 132 -40.41 -8.04 15.05
N THR A 133 -40.76 -7.32 16.10
CA THR A 133 -41.32 -7.83 17.35
C THR A 133 -42.59 -8.62 17.07
N LYS A 134 -42.59 -9.86 17.57
CA LYS A 134 -43.73 -10.67 17.99
C LYS A 134 -45.08 -9.94 18.00
N SER A 135 -46.06 -10.49 17.27
CA SER A 135 -47.45 -10.54 17.70
C SER A 135 -48.14 -11.79 17.18
#